data_AF-A0A9P6FJ82-F1
#
_entry.id   AF-A0A9P6FJ82-F1
#
_cell.length_a   1.000
_cell.length_b   1.000
_cell.length_c   1.000
_cell.angle_alpha   90.00
_cell.angle_beta   90.00
_cell.angle_gamma   90.00
#
_symmetry.space_group_name_H-M   'P 1'
#
loop_
_entity.id
_entity.type
_entity.pdbx_description
1 polymer ?
#
loop_
_entity_poly.entity_id
_entity_poly.type
_entity_poly.pdbx_seq_one_letter_code
_entity_poly.pdbx_strand_id
1 'polypeptide(L)'
;MLDQYVREGDVLLAYLPLAHVLEFLVENVCLYWGITLGYGTIRTLTDNSVRECQGDIKELRPTLMTGVPAVWETIRKGVVAQVSQSSPLVQRIFNAALSAKGWCFDRKIGGPLTSFLDTLVFNKVRQQTGGRLRYALSGGAPISQETQRFLSTALCPILQAYGMTESCGMCAILTPEVFNYNRVGSPVPCVEVKLVDVAEAGYFATDEPHQRGEVWIRGPSISSGYFKNAEETAAALTSDGWLRTGDIGEWHEDGTLSIIDRKKNLVKLSHGEYIALEKLESVYKSTAYCNNICIYADAMQSKPIAIIVASEPRIMELAKSKGIEGHDFEALCKDKVIVKAVLESCLATAKRAGLKPAEMLQGIYLEHEEWTAVGGLLTAAQKLKRKEINVAYAEQIK
;
A
#
# COMPACT_ATOMS: atom_id res chain seq x y z
N MET A 1 10.45 6.35 22.59
CA MET A 1 10.29 4.97 22.10
C MET A 1 10.88 4.78 20.71
N LEU A 2 10.71 5.71 19.75
CA LEU A 2 11.34 5.61 18.42
C LEU A 2 12.75 6.24 18.33
N ASP A 3 13.13 7.02 19.34
CA ASP A 3 14.44 7.66 19.51
C ASP A 3 15.60 6.68 19.38
N GLN A 4 15.43 5.44 19.85
CA GLN A 4 16.44 4.38 19.71
C GLN A 4 16.72 3.95 18.27
N TYR A 5 15.84 4.27 17.31
CA TYR A 5 16.05 3.97 15.89
C TYR A 5 16.64 5.15 15.12
N VAL A 6 16.64 6.34 15.70
CA VAL A 6 17.27 7.52 15.10
C VAL A 6 18.77 7.48 15.38
N ARG A 7 19.56 7.79 14.37
CA ARG A 7 21.02 7.91 14.48
C ARG A 7 21.47 9.29 14.05
N GLU A 8 22.59 9.72 14.61
CA GLU A 8 23.30 10.90 14.12
C GLU A 8 23.61 10.75 12.62
N GLY A 9 23.33 11.79 11.85
CA GLY A 9 23.48 11.79 10.40
C GLY A 9 22.35 11.09 9.63
N ASP A 10 21.24 10.73 10.28
CA ASP A 10 20.04 10.32 9.54
C ASP A 10 19.51 11.47 8.66
N VAL A 11 19.07 11.08 7.46
CA VAL A 11 18.51 11.99 6.45
C VAL A 11 17.20 11.40 5.95
N LEU A 12 16.12 12.20 6.03
CA LEU A 12 14.81 11.89 5.46
C LEU A 12 14.66 12.59 4.11
N LEU A 13 14.15 11.88 3.11
CA LEU A 13 13.61 12.52 1.89
C LEU A 13 12.14 12.92 2.13
N ALA A 14 11.87 14.22 2.19
CA ALA A 14 10.54 14.81 2.27
C ALA A 14 10.05 15.17 0.87
N TYR A 15 8.93 14.58 0.43
CA TYR A 15 8.43 14.70 -0.94
C TYR A 15 6.92 14.58 -1.07
N LEU A 16 6.20 14.28 0.02
CA LEU A 16 4.75 14.32 0.03
C LEU A 16 4.27 15.76 0.36
N PRO A 17 3.04 16.15 -0.01
CA PRO A 17 2.56 17.49 0.29
C PRO A 17 2.36 17.72 1.80
N LEU A 18 2.88 18.83 2.34
CA LEU A 18 2.65 19.27 3.73
C LEU A 18 1.18 19.51 4.10
N ALA A 19 0.31 19.68 3.10
CA ALA A 19 -1.14 19.73 3.31
C ALA A 19 -1.73 18.39 3.80
N HIS A 20 -0.97 17.30 3.72
CA HIS A 20 -1.37 15.98 4.21
C HIS A 20 -0.70 15.66 5.55
N VAL A 21 -1.48 15.23 6.54
CA VAL A 21 -1.05 15.04 7.94
C VAL A 21 0.16 14.10 8.11
N LEU A 22 0.31 13.10 7.23
CA LEU A 22 1.43 12.15 7.27
C LEU A 22 2.78 12.86 7.13
N GLU A 23 2.96 13.67 6.09
CA GLU A 23 4.23 14.37 5.86
C GLU A 23 4.45 15.42 6.96
N PHE A 24 3.39 16.17 7.27
CA PHE A 24 3.44 17.19 8.31
C PHE A 24 3.92 16.62 9.64
N LEU A 25 3.35 15.50 10.09
CA LEU A 25 3.77 14.81 11.32
C LEU A 25 5.23 14.35 11.23
N VAL A 26 5.61 13.68 10.14
CA VAL A 26 6.96 13.11 9.99
C VAL A 26 8.03 14.20 9.96
N GLU A 27 7.81 15.29 9.23
CA GLU A 27 8.75 16.42 9.22
C GLU A 27 8.90 17.04 10.61
N ASN A 28 7.79 17.28 11.33
CA ASN A 28 7.86 17.84 12.68
C ASN A 28 8.62 16.93 13.66
N VAL A 29 8.41 15.61 13.57
CA VAL A 29 9.15 14.62 14.37
C VAL A 29 10.64 14.61 14.00
N CYS A 30 10.97 14.71 12.71
CA CYS A 30 12.36 14.80 12.25
C CYS A 30 13.05 16.07 12.75
N LEU A 31 12.38 17.22 12.69
CA LEU A 31 12.87 18.49 13.23
C LEU A 31 13.13 18.39 14.74
N TYR A 32 12.21 17.77 15.49
CA TYR A 32 12.36 17.54 16.93
C TYR A 32 13.58 16.66 17.25
N TRP A 33 13.88 15.65 16.44
CA TRP A 33 15.05 14.77 16.62
C TRP A 33 16.33 15.25 15.93
N GLY A 34 16.31 16.40 15.25
CA GLY A 34 17.48 16.93 14.53
C GLY A 34 17.88 16.11 13.29
N ILE A 35 16.93 15.40 12.68
CA ILE A 35 17.13 14.66 11.43
C ILE A 35 17.19 15.65 10.26
N THR A 36 18.15 15.46 9.35
CA THR A 36 18.28 16.32 8.17
C THR A 36 17.15 16.02 7.17
N LEU A 37 16.46 17.04 6.70
CA LEU A 37 15.43 16.93 5.67
C LEU A 37 16.00 17.33 4.31
N GLY A 38 15.88 16.44 3.31
CA GLY A 38 16.08 16.79 1.91
C GLY A 38 14.74 16.84 1.19
N TYR A 39 14.49 17.88 0.40
CA TYR A 39 13.21 18.08 -0.27
C TYR A 39 13.24 17.58 -1.71
N GLY A 40 12.17 16.90 -2.12
CA GLY A 40 11.95 16.40 -3.47
C GLY A 40 10.47 16.44 -3.84
N THR A 41 10.11 15.80 -4.95
CA THR A 41 8.70 15.64 -5.34
C THR A 41 8.44 14.25 -5.88
N ILE A 42 7.18 13.79 -5.83
CA ILE A 42 6.78 12.52 -6.46
C ILE A 42 7.17 12.46 -7.95
N ARG A 43 7.19 13.62 -8.64
CA ARG A 43 7.51 13.72 -10.07
C ARG A 43 8.99 13.70 -10.39
N THR A 44 9.86 13.84 -9.39
CA THR A 44 11.33 13.86 -9.54
C THR A 44 11.99 12.73 -8.74
N LEU A 45 11.18 11.88 -8.10
CA LEU A 45 11.63 10.93 -7.10
C LEU A 45 12.59 9.86 -7.63
N THR A 46 12.39 9.39 -8.86
CA THR A 46 13.18 8.31 -9.47
C THR A 46 13.81 8.76 -10.78
N ASP A 47 14.89 8.09 -11.21
CA ASP A 47 15.55 8.37 -12.49
C ASP A 47 14.61 8.26 -13.70
N ASN A 48 13.57 7.41 -13.59
CA ASN A 48 12.56 7.28 -14.64
C ASN A 48 11.64 8.51 -14.74
N SER A 49 11.66 9.38 -13.73
CA SER A 49 10.81 10.56 -13.62
C SER A 49 11.54 11.85 -14.03
N VAL A 50 12.85 11.78 -14.27
CA VAL A 50 13.69 12.94 -14.63
C VAL A 50 14.40 12.70 -15.96
N ARG A 51 15.02 13.75 -16.52
CA ARG A 51 15.78 13.70 -17.77
C ARG A 51 17.19 14.23 -17.53
N GLU A 52 18.19 13.47 -17.96
CA GLU A 52 19.61 13.88 -17.93
C GLU A 52 20.18 14.19 -16.53
N CYS A 53 19.49 13.77 -15.45
CA CYS A 53 19.96 13.87 -14.08
C CYS A 53 19.52 12.65 -13.25
N GLN A 54 19.99 12.57 -12.00
CA GLN A 54 19.55 11.56 -11.04
C GLN A 54 18.23 11.99 -10.39
N GLY A 55 17.36 11.02 -10.09
CA GLY A 55 16.18 11.28 -9.29
C GLY A 55 16.53 11.58 -7.82
N ASP A 56 15.61 12.24 -7.11
CA ASP A 56 15.83 12.77 -5.75
C ASP A 56 16.35 11.71 -4.77
N ILE A 57 15.86 10.45 -4.86
CA ILE A 57 16.31 9.39 -3.95
C ILE A 57 17.80 9.07 -4.15
N LYS A 58 18.27 9.01 -5.39
CA LYS A 58 19.67 8.66 -5.69
C LYS A 58 20.62 9.81 -5.37
N GLU A 59 20.19 11.04 -5.64
CA GLU A 59 20.99 12.23 -5.35
C GLU A 59 21.15 12.44 -3.83
N LEU A 60 20.05 12.42 -3.07
CA LEU A 60 20.08 12.64 -1.61
C LEU A 60 20.64 11.44 -0.83
N ARG A 61 20.41 10.23 -1.34
CA ARG A 61 20.74 8.97 -0.68
C ARG A 61 20.17 8.88 0.74
N PRO A 62 18.85 8.97 0.95
CA PRO A 62 18.28 9.05 2.29
C PRO A 62 18.57 7.79 3.13
N THR A 63 18.56 7.95 4.46
CA THR A 63 18.59 6.83 5.41
C THR A 63 17.19 6.43 5.88
N LEU A 64 16.24 7.37 5.82
CA LEU A 64 14.84 7.19 6.17
C LEU A 64 13.95 7.68 5.03
N MET A 65 12.83 7.00 4.80
CA MET A 65 11.80 7.46 3.85
C MET A 65 10.41 7.16 4.39
N THR A 66 9.46 8.06 4.16
CA THR A 66 8.03 7.81 4.38
C THR A 66 7.29 7.92 3.06
N GLY A 67 6.30 7.06 2.83
CA GLY A 67 5.61 7.00 1.56
C GLY A 67 4.25 6.33 1.65
N VAL A 68 3.44 6.53 0.62
CA VAL A 68 2.16 5.85 0.43
C VAL A 68 2.34 4.58 -0.40
N PRO A 69 1.41 3.59 -0.35
CA PRO A 69 1.51 2.33 -1.10
C PRO A 69 1.80 2.49 -2.59
N ALA A 70 1.24 3.52 -3.24
CA ALA A 70 1.49 3.79 -4.66
C ALA A 70 2.98 4.06 -4.95
N VAL A 71 3.69 4.77 -4.07
CA VAL A 71 5.12 5.06 -4.24
C VAL A 71 5.93 3.77 -4.08
N TRP A 72 5.62 2.97 -3.06
CA TRP A 72 6.26 1.68 -2.83
C TRP A 72 6.07 0.73 -4.01
N GLU A 73 4.88 0.73 -4.60
CA GLU A 73 4.59 -0.08 -5.78
C GLU A 73 5.39 0.37 -7.01
N THR A 74 5.54 1.68 -7.21
CA THR A 74 6.40 2.24 -8.26
C THR A 74 7.86 1.81 -8.08
N ILE A 75 8.39 1.91 -6.86
CA ILE A 75 9.77 1.46 -6.55
C ILE A 75 9.91 -0.04 -6.83
N ARG A 76 8.96 -0.87 -6.37
CA ARG A 76 8.96 -2.32 -6.59
C ARG A 76 9.00 -2.64 -8.09
N LYS A 77 8.11 -2.05 -8.88
CA LYS A 77 8.03 -2.25 -10.32
C LYS A 77 9.30 -1.79 -11.05
N GLY A 78 9.88 -0.66 -10.62
CA GLY A 78 11.16 -0.18 -11.15
C GLY A 78 12.28 -1.20 -10.93
N VAL A 79 12.40 -1.76 -9.73
CA VAL A 79 13.36 -2.83 -9.43
C VAL A 79 13.10 -4.07 -10.28
N VAL A 80 11.86 -4.54 -10.35
CA VAL A 80 11.49 -5.72 -11.14
C VAL A 80 11.79 -5.52 -12.63
N ALA A 81 11.48 -4.34 -13.18
CA ALA A 81 11.77 -4.00 -14.57
C ALA A 81 13.27 -4.07 -14.86
N GLN A 82 14.10 -3.48 -14.00
CA GLN A 82 15.56 -3.53 -14.13
C GLN A 82 16.11 -4.96 -14.10
N VAL A 83 15.57 -5.82 -13.23
CA VAL A 83 15.96 -7.23 -13.18
C VAL A 83 15.52 -7.97 -14.44
N SER A 84 14.30 -7.73 -14.94
CA SER A 84 13.79 -8.37 -16.17
C SER A 84 14.59 -8.03 -17.43
N GLN A 85 15.24 -6.87 -17.47
CA GLN A 85 16.15 -6.47 -18.55
C GLN A 85 17.55 -7.10 -18.46
N SER A 86 17.87 -7.75 -17.33
CA SER A 86 19.15 -8.44 -17.14
C SER A 86 19.16 -9.83 -17.77
N SER A 87 20.33 -10.44 -17.92
CA SER A 87 20.45 -11.77 -18.53
C SER A 87 19.66 -12.85 -17.75
N PRO A 88 19.19 -13.93 -18.41
CA PRO A 88 18.42 -14.99 -17.74
C PRO A 88 19.12 -15.60 -16.52
N LEU A 89 20.46 -15.67 -16.55
CA LEU A 89 21.25 -16.12 -15.41
C LEU A 89 21.14 -15.14 -14.23
N VAL A 90 21.26 -13.84 -14.47
CA VAL A 90 21.11 -12.81 -13.43
C VAL A 90 19.70 -12.82 -12.84
N GLN A 91 18.68 -13.00 -13.67
CA GLN A 91 17.29 -13.12 -13.21
C GLN A 91 17.11 -14.34 -12.28
N ARG A 92 17.65 -15.50 -12.66
CA ARG A 92 17.60 -16.72 -11.83
C ARG A 92 18.33 -16.53 -10.50
N ILE A 93 19.53 -15.95 -10.52
CA ILE A 93 20.29 -15.64 -9.30
C ILE A 93 19.50 -14.68 -8.40
N PHE A 94 18.93 -13.62 -8.97
CA PHE A 94 18.13 -12.65 -8.23
C PHE A 94 16.92 -13.31 -7.55
N ASN A 95 16.15 -14.10 -8.31
CA ASN A 95 14.96 -14.76 -7.79
C ASN A 95 15.32 -15.80 -6.71
N ALA A 96 16.41 -16.55 -6.89
CA ALA A 96 16.91 -17.49 -5.89
C ALA A 96 17.37 -16.76 -4.61
N ALA A 97 18.11 -15.66 -4.75
CA ALA A 97 18.55 -14.84 -3.62
C ALA A 97 17.37 -14.21 -2.86
N LEU A 98 16.36 -13.70 -3.58
CA LEU A 98 15.14 -13.16 -3.00
C LEU A 98 14.36 -14.22 -2.23
N SER A 99 14.25 -15.43 -2.79
CA SER A 99 13.56 -16.55 -2.15
C SER A 99 14.31 -17.01 -0.90
N ALA A 100 15.63 -17.15 -0.97
CA ALA A 100 16.48 -17.55 0.16
C ALA A 100 16.47 -16.51 1.28
N LYS A 101 16.62 -15.22 0.94
CA LYS A 101 16.58 -14.14 1.94
C LYS A 101 15.19 -13.99 2.54
N GLY A 102 14.13 -14.10 1.74
CA GLY A 102 12.75 -14.10 2.23
C GLY A 102 12.47 -15.25 3.19
N TRP A 103 12.99 -16.46 2.90
CA TRP A 103 12.88 -17.61 3.80
C TRP A 103 13.61 -17.39 5.13
N CYS A 104 14.79 -16.77 5.09
CA CYS A 104 15.54 -16.39 6.29
C CYS A 104 14.77 -15.35 7.12
N PHE A 105 14.22 -14.33 6.44
CA PHE A 105 13.46 -13.27 7.08
C PHE A 105 12.21 -13.80 7.80
N ASP A 106 11.42 -14.66 7.13
CA ASP A 106 10.23 -15.28 7.72
C ASP A 106 10.54 -16.13 8.97
N ARG A 107 11.75 -16.70 9.05
CA ARG A 107 12.20 -17.52 10.19
C ARG A 107 13.01 -16.74 11.22
N LYS A 108 13.14 -15.41 11.06
CA LYS A 108 13.99 -14.55 11.89
C LYS A 108 15.45 -15.04 11.95
N ILE A 109 15.94 -15.65 10.87
CA ILE A 109 17.32 -16.13 10.73
C ILE A 109 18.16 -14.99 10.13
N GLY A 110 18.97 -14.34 10.96
CA GLY A 110 20.02 -13.41 10.52
C GLY A 110 21.38 -14.11 10.33
N GLY A 111 22.37 -13.40 9.77
CA GLY A 111 23.76 -13.85 9.80
C GLY A 111 24.55 -13.73 8.49
N PRO A 112 25.66 -14.47 8.35
CA PRO A 112 26.57 -14.38 7.21
C PRO A 112 25.90 -14.66 5.86
N LEU A 113 24.91 -15.56 5.83
CA LEU A 113 24.19 -15.92 4.61
C LEU A 113 23.38 -14.75 4.04
N THR A 114 22.63 -14.02 4.89
CA THR A 114 21.87 -12.84 4.45
C THR A 114 22.81 -11.69 4.08
N SER A 115 23.94 -11.55 4.78
CA SER A 115 24.98 -10.55 4.49
C SER A 115 25.70 -10.80 3.17
N PHE A 116 25.94 -12.07 2.82
CA PHE A 116 26.53 -12.47 1.55
C PHE A 116 25.58 -12.20 0.37
N LEU A 117 24.30 -12.58 0.51
CA LEU A 117 23.27 -12.29 -0.51
C LEU A 117 23.09 -10.78 -0.72
N ASP A 118 23.16 -10.00 0.36
CA ASP A 118 23.12 -8.54 0.30
C ASP A 118 24.25 -7.97 -0.55
N THR A 119 25.47 -8.48 -0.33
CA THR A 119 26.67 -7.99 -1.02
C THR A 119 26.64 -8.33 -2.51
N LEU A 120 26.27 -9.57 -2.85
CA LEU A 120 26.34 -10.08 -4.22
C LEU A 120 25.20 -9.58 -5.11
N VAL A 121 23.99 -9.46 -4.57
CA VAL A 121 22.76 -9.25 -5.38
C VAL A 121 22.06 -7.95 -5.00
N PHE A 122 21.76 -7.74 -3.72
CA PHE A 122 20.88 -6.64 -3.31
C PHE A 122 21.55 -5.28 -3.28
N ASN A 123 22.88 -5.20 -3.19
CA ASN A 123 23.58 -3.91 -3.25
C ASN A 123 23.23 -3.11 -4.51
N LYS A 124 23.17 -3.75 -5.69
CA LYS A 124 22.79 -3.07 -6.93
C LYS A 124 21.35 -2.55 -6.90
N VAL A 125 20.46 -3.28 -6.23
CA VAL A 125 19.05 -2.88 -6.04
C VAL A 125 18.94 -1.75 -5.02
N ARG A 126 19.66 -1.81 -3.90
CA ARG A 126 19.74 -0.75 -2.90
C ARG A 126 20.26 0.56 -3.45
N GLN A 127 21.17 0.54 -4.44
CA GLN A 127 21.62 1.75 -5.11
C GLN A 127 20.49 2.48 -5.86
N GLN A 128 19.39 1.80 -6.22
CA GLN A 128 18.21 2.46 -6.80
C GLN A 128 17.54 3.39 -5.78
N THR A 129 17.71 3.13 -4.49
CA THR A 129 17.26 4.00 -3.40
C THR A 129 18.43 4.66 -2.66
N GLY A 130 19.53 4.94 -3.36
CA GLY A 130 20.71 5.65 -2.83
C GLY A 130 21.61 4.86 -1.89
N GLY A 131 21.28 3.59 -1.60
CA GLY A 131 22.14 2.63 -0.93
C GLY A 131 22.25 2.77 0.60
N ARG A 132 21.59 3.75 1.21
CA ARG A 132 21.71 4.05 2.66
C ARG A 132 20.43 3.84 3.47
N LEU A 133 19.32 3.44 2.84
CA LEU A 133 18.05 3.23 3.53
C LEU A 133 18.17 2.19 4.65
N ARG A 134 17.74 2.59 5.84
CA ARG A 134 17.69 1.76 7.05
C ARG A 134 16.27 1.30 7.33
N TYR A 135 15.33 2.24 7.25
CA TYR A 135 13.90 1.98 7.45
C TYR A 135 13.09 2.83 6.48
N ALA A 136 11.95 2.29 6.09
CA ALA A 136 10.94 3.05 5.39
C ALA A 136 9.57 2.84 6.04
N LEU A 137 8.74 3.87 6.01
CA LEU A 137 7.41 3.87 6.61
C LEU A 137 6.34 3.95 5.51
N SER A 138 5.40 3.01 5.50
CA SER A 138 4.21 3.02 4.67
C SER A 138 3.00 3.43 5.48
N GLY A 139 2.28 4.46 5.03
CA GLY A 139 1.08 4.95 5.71
C GLY A 139 0.04 5.52 4.74
N GLY A 140 -1.13 5.84 5.28
CA GLY A 140 -2.23 6.52 4.57
C GLY A 140 -3.14 5.60 3.73
N ALA A 141 -2.71 4.40 3.37
CA ALA A 141 -3.50 3.37 2.70
C ALA A 141 -2.83 1.99 2.90
N PRO A 142 -3.56 0.86 2.72
CA PRO A 142 -2.97 -0.47 2.84
C PRO A 142 -1.94 -0.76 1.74
N ILE A 143 -0.78 -1.30 2.13
CA ILE A 143 0.22 -1.85 1.22
C ILE A 143 0.02 -3.36 1.08
N SER A 144 0.22 -3.90 -0.11
CA SER A 144 0.13 -5.35 -0.33
C SER A 144 1.24 -6.08 0.43
N GLN A 145 0.93 -7.26 0.97
CA GLN A 145 1.94 -8.13 1.60
C GLN A 145 3.07 -8.48 0.62
N GLU A 146 2.75 -8.73 -0.65
CA GLU A 146 3.75 -9.06 -1.67
C GLU A 146 4.74 -7.90 -1.87
N THR A 147 4.24 -6.66 -1.94
CA THR A 147 5.05 -5.46 -2.10
C THR A 147 5.87 -5.18 -0.84
N GLN A 148 5.26 -5.24 0.34
CA GLN A 148 5.96 -5.05 1.61
C GLN A 148 7.08 -6.09 1.77
N ARG A 149 6.79 -7.37 1.50
CA ARG A 149 7.76 -8.47 1.55
C ARG A 149 8.89 -8.30 0.56
N PHE A 150 8.58 -8.01 -0.70
CA PHE A 150 9.59 -7.80 -1.73
C PHE A 150 10.55 -6.68 -1.34
N LEU A 151 10.02 -5.50 -0.98
CA LEU A 151 10.84 -4.34 -0.65
C LEU A 151 11.61 -4.54 0.66
N SER A 152 10.98 -5.15 1.68
CA SER A 152 11.66 -5.48 2.95
C SER A 152 12.82 -6.45 2.75
N THR A 153 12.67 -7.36 1.80
CA THR A 153 13.74 -8.31 1.44
C THR A 153 14.80 -7.65 0.57
N ALA A 154 14.42 -6.84 -0.43
CA ALA A 154 15.33 -6.31 -1.43
C ALA A 154 16.07 -5.03 -1.00
N LEU A 155 15.46 -4.23 -0.14
CA LEU A 155 15.94 -2.89 0.24
C LEU A 155 16.21 -2.81 1.74
N CYS A 156 15.15 -2.55 2.51
CA CYS A 156 15.15 -2.32 3.96
C CYS A 156 13.74 -2.60 4.52
N PRO A 157 13.58 -2.88 5.83
CA PRO A 157 12.27 -3.08 6.44
C PRO A 157 11.29 -1.94 6.10
N ILE A 158 10.17 -2.30 5.46
CA ILE A 158 9.05 -1.39 5.22
C ILE A 158 8.07 -1.56 6.37
N LEU A 159 8.10 -0.63 7.31
CA LEU A 159 7.23 -0.57 8.47
C LEU A 159 5.87 0.00 8.06
N GLN A 160 4.79 -0.47 8.65
CA GLN A 160 3.46 0.11 8.46
C GLN A 160 3.11 1.04 9.62
N ALA A 161 2.37 2.09 9.32
CA ALA A 161 1.73 2.95 10.32
C ALA A 161 0.27 3.17 9.95
N TYR A 162 -0.56 3.25 11.00
CA TYR A 162 -1.97 3.58 10.91
C TYR A 162 -2.25 4.87 11.66
N GLY A 163 -3.06 5.71 11.06
CA GLY A 163 -3.51 6.97 11.60
C GLY A 163 -4.35 7.72 10.56
N MET A 164 -4.99 8.79 11.02
CA MET A 164 -5.86 9.64 10.22
C MET A 164 -5.69 11.10 10.62
N THR A 165 -6.26 12.02 9.85
CA THR A 165 -6.17 13.46 10.13
C THR A 165 -6.74 13.78 11.51
N GLU A 166 -7.85 13.14 11.85
CA GLU A 166 -8.58 13.27 13.10
C GLU A 166 -7.79 12.74 14.30
N SER A 167 -6.75 11.91 14.08
CA SER A 167 -5.84 11.41 15.12
C SER A 167 -4.47 12.10 15.13
N CYS A 168 -4.33 13.24 14.44
CA CYS A 168 -3.04 13.91 14.21
C CYS A 168 -2.00 13.00 13.55
N GLY A 169 -2.44 12.16 12.62
CA GLY A 169 -1.58 11.39 11.72
C GLY A 169 -1.12 10.03 12.22
N MET A 170 -1.15 9.76 13.53
CA MET A 170 -0.66 8.49 14.08
C MET A 170 -1.60 7.92 15.14
N CYS A 171 -1.81 6.61 15.09
CA CYS A 171 -2.54 5.81 16.07
C CYS A 171 -1.76 4.55 16.44
N ALA A 172 -1.23 3.83 15.45
CA ALA A 172 -0.44 2.62 15.66
C ALA A 172 0.76 2.59 14.71
N ILE A 173 1.88 2.02 15.16
CA ILE A 173 3.09 1.92 14.37
C ILE A 173 3.77 0.57 14.56
N LEU A 174 4.19 -0.04 13.45
CA LEU A 174 4.95 -1.26 13.43
C LEU A 174 6.42 -0.94 13.70
N THR A 175 6.99 -1.52 14.76
CA THR A 175 8.42 -1.39 15.05
C THR A 175 9.21 -2.60 14.51
N PRO A 176 10.54 -2.49 14.35
CA PRO A 176 11.36 -3.61 13.88
C PRO A 176 11.27 -4.89 14.73
N GLU A 177 11.00 -4.79 16.03
CA GLU A 177 10.98 -5.91 16.98
C GLU A 177 9.75 -6.80 16.78
N VAL A 178 8.61 -6.17 16.53
CA VAL A 178 7.32 -6.83 16.29
C VAL A 178 6.98 -6.91 14.80
N PHE A 179 8.00 -6.78 13.94
CA PHE A 179 7.81 -6.76 12.49
C PHE A 179 7.00 -7.97 12.02
N ASN A 180 5.86 -7.69 11.40
CA ASN A 180 4.99 -8.68 10.79
C ASN A 180 4.27 -8.05 9.59
N TYR A 181 3.97 -8.87 8.59
CA TYR A 181 3.20 -8.45 7.44
C TYR A 181 1.72 -8.32 7.79
N ASN A 182 1.00 -7.48 7.06
CA ASN A 182 -0.44 -7.22 7.28
C ASN A 182 -0.79 -6.60 8.65
N ARG A 183 0.19 -6.09 9.39
CA ARG A 183 0.00 -5.44 10.69
C ARG A 183 0.46 -4.00 10.66
N VAL A 184 -0.28 -3.12 11.32
CA VAL A 184 0.05 -1.69 11.47
C VAL A 184 0.79 -1.42 12.79
N GLY A 185 0.98 -2.46 13.61
CA GLY A 185 1.75 -2.41 14.84
C GLY A 185 0.91 -2.06 16.07
N SER A 186 1.58 -1.62 17.13
CA SER A 186 0.93 -1.36 18.42
C SER A 186 0.49 0.09 18.55
N PRO A 187 -0.53 0.39 19.38
CA PRO A 187 -0.93 1.76 19.67
C PRO A 187 0.24 2.63 20.13
N VAL A 188 0.26 3.89 19.69
CA VAL A 188 1.26 4.84 20.19
C VAL A 188 0.97 5.21 21.65
N PRO A 189 1.98 5.58 22.45
CA PRO A 189 1.82 5.72 23.91
C PRO A 189 0.79 6.75 24.37
N CYS A 190 0.41 7.71 23.51
CA CYS A 190 -0.55 8.75 23.87
C CYS A 190 -2.00 8.35 23.62
N VAL A 191 -2.28 7.22 22.95
CA VAL A 191 -3.66 6.83 22.63
C VAL A 191 -4.04 5.52 23.30
N GLU A 192 -5.32 5.40 23.64
CA GLU A 192 -5.98 4.13 23.95
C GLU A 192 -6.90 3.74 22.80
N VAL A 193 -7.02 2.43 22.57
CA VAL A 193 -7.73 1.85 21.43
C VAL A 193 -8.65 0.74 21.92
N LYS A 194 -9.88 0.70 21.39
CA LYS A 194 -10.81 -0.42 21.59
C LYS A 194 -11.44 -0.84 20.26
N LEU A 195 -11.92 -2.07 20.21
CA LEU A 195 -12.78 -2.55 19.11
C LEU A 195 -14.24 -2.48 19.57
N VAL A 196 -15.12 -2.03 18.68
CA VAL A 196 -16.56 -1.95 18.90
C VAL A 196 -17.27 -2.81 17.86
N ASP A 197 -18.28 -3.56 18.28
CA ASP A 197 -19.02 -4.46 17.40
C ASP A 197 -19.60 -3.73 16.18
N VAL A 198 -19.52 -4.39 15.03
CA VAL A 198 -20.17 -4.00 13.77
C VAL A 198 -21.03 -5.18 13.34
N ALA A 199 -22.12 -5.38 14.07
CA ALA A 199 -23.01 -6.52 13.92
C ALA A 199 -23.57 -6.64 12.50
N GLU A 200 -23.82 -5.51 11.83
CA GLU A 200 -24.28 -5.49 10.44
C GLU A 200 -23.28 -6.19 9.49
N ALA A 201 -21.98 -6.12 9.78
CA ALA A 201 -20.91 -6.70 8.96
C ALA A 201 -20.32 -7.99 9.55
N GLY A 202 -20.85 -8.48 10.67
CA GLY A 202 -20.40 -9.72 11.31
C GLY A 202 -19.02 -9.63 11.96
N TYR A 203 -18.64 -8.45 12.46
CA TYR A 203 -17.43 -8.24 13.25
C TYR A 203 -17.80 -7.98 14.70
N PHE A 204 -17.26 -8.78 15.61
CA PHE A 204 -17.53 -8.67 17.05
C PHE A 204 -16.21 -8.61 17.82
N ALA A 205 -16.15 -7.73 18.83
CA ALA A 205 -15.00 -7.59 19.70
C ALA A 205 -14.73 -8.86 20.54
N THR A 206 -15.67 -9.81 20.50
CA THR A 206 -15.59 -11.14 21.10
C THR A 206 -15.32 -12.25 20.07
N ASP A 207 -15.02 -11.91 18.81
CA ASP A 207 -14.66 -12.90 17.79
C ASP A 207 -13.40 -13.68 18.19
N GLU A 208 -13.38 -14.96 17.83
CA GLU A 208 -12.26 -15.89 18.04
C GLU A 208 -11.82 -16.47 16.68
N PRO A 209 -10.50 -16.69 16.45
CA PRO A 209 -9.39 -16.51 17.38
C PRO A 209 -8.89 -15.05 17.53
N HIS A 210 -9.46 -14.12 16.77
CA HIS A 210 -9.04 -12.73 16.76
C HIS A 210 -10.25 -11.83 16.94
N GLN A 211 -10.15 -10.92 17.91
CA GLN A 211 -11.17 -9.90 18.18
C GLN A 211 -11.20 -8.92 17.02
N ARG A 212 -12.40 -8.61 16.50
CA ARG A 212 -12.58 -7.73 15.34
C ARG A 212 -13.66 -6.69 15.60
N GLY A 213 -13.57 -5.53 14.98
CA GLY A 213 -14.60 -4.50 15.14
C GLY A 213 -14.16 -3.16 14.64
N GLU A 214 -15.01 -2.15 14.78
CA GLU A 214 -14.63 -0.77 14.51
C GLU A 214 -13.58 -0.32 15.52
N VAL A 215 -12.45 0.18 15.01
CA VAL A 215 -11.39 0.76 15.83
C VAL A 215 -11.88 2.11 16.36
N TRP A 216 -11.97 2.25 17.67
CA TRP A 216 -12.18 3.53 18.31
C TRP A 216 -10.92 3.95 19.04
N ILE A 217 -10.57 5.23 18.95
CA ILE A 217 -9.32 5.78 19.49
C ILE A 217 -9.64 6.95 20.42
N ARG A 218 -8.97 7.06 21.56
CA ARG A 218 -9.05 8.23 22.44
C ARG A 218 -7.65 8.64 22.90
N GLY A 219 -7.41 9.93 23.09
CA GLY A 219 -6.12 10.45 23.53
C GLY A 219 -5.96 11.94 23.25
N PRO A 220 -4.85 12.56 23.70
CA PRO A 220 -4.59 13.99 23.53
C PRO A 220 -4.21 14.36 22.09
N SER A 221 -3.92 13.39 21.22
CA SER A 221 -3.67 13.61 19.80
C SER A 221 -4.96 13.69 18.96
N ILE A 222 -6.12 13.38 19.54
CA ILE A 222 -7.39 13.39 18.83
C ILE A 222 -7.86 14.83 18.62
N SER A 223 -8.31 15.15 17.41
CA SER A 223 -8.86 16.45 17.04
C SER A 223 -10.04 16.84 17.95
N SER A 224 -10.18 18.15 18.20
CA SER A 224 -11.36 18.70 18.90
C SER A 224 -12.64 18.71 18.04
N GLY A 225 -12.54 18.36 16.76
CA GLY A 225 -13.67 18.31 15.83
C GLY A 225 -13.38 18.96 14.48
N TYR A 226 -14.43 19.09 13.67
CA TYR A 226 -14.36 19.70 12.35
C TYR A 226 -14.72 21.19 12.42
N PHE A 227 -13.93 22.01 11.74
CA PHE A 227 -14.11 23.47 11.75
C PHE A 227 -15.49 23.87 11.21
N LYS A 228 -16.28 24.57 12.03
CA LYS A 228 -17.64 25.03 11.72
C LYS A 228 -18.61 23.91 11.29
N ASN A 229 -18.37 22.68 11.73
CA ASN A 229 -19.24 21.56 11.41
C ASN A 229 -19.53 20.71 12.65
N ALA A 230 -20.49 21.18 13.46
CA ALA A 230 -20.88 20.54 14.71
C ALA A 230 -21.54 19.17 14.49
N GLU A 231 -22.26 18.99 13.38
CA GLU A 231 -22.94 17.73 13.04
C GLU A 231 -21.92 16.61 12.78
N GLU A 232 -20.96 16.83 11.88
CA GLU A 232 -19.90 15.85 11.61
C GLU A 232 -19.02 15.62 12.85
N THR A 233 -18.82 16.67 13.67
CA THR A 233 -18.05 16.55 14.92
C THR A 233 -18.75 15.60 15.90
N ALA A 234 -20.06 15.76 16.09
CA ALA A 234 -20.85 14.89 16.96
C ALA A 234 -21.02 13.47 16.38
N ALA A 235 -20.97 13.32 15.06
CA ALA A 235 -20.97 12.01 14.41
C ALA A 235 -19.66 11.24 14.64
N ALA A 236 -18.51 11.94 14.56
CA ALA A 236 -17.18 11.35 14.67
C ALA A 236 -16.69 11.16 16.11
N LEU A 237 -17.06 12.05 17.03
CA LEU A 237 -16.60 12.01 18.42
C LEU A 237 -17.74 11.65 19.37
N THR A 238 -17.49 10.71 20.28
CA THR A 238 -18.40 10.43 21.38
C THR A 238 -18.28 11.46 22.49
N SER A 239 -19.32 11.55 23.34
CA SER A 239 -19.32 12.47 24.50
C SER A 239 -18.21 12.19 25.51
N ASP A 240 -17.72 10.95 25.57
CA ASP A 240 -16.60 10.51 26.42
C ASP A 240 -15.23 10.50 25.70
N GLY A 241 -15.16 11.16 24.52
CA GLY A 241 -13.91 11.51 23.84
C GLY A 241 -13.36 10.48 22.86
N TRP A 242 -14.11 9.42 22.53
CA TRP A 242 -13.67 8.45 21.52
C TRP A 242 -13.92 8.95 20.11
N LEU A 243 -12.90 8.87 19.26
CA LEU A 243 -13.01 8.98 17.82
C LEU A 243 -13.48 7.67 17.22
N ARG A 244 -14.61 7.72 16.53
CA ARG A 244 -15.12 6.66 15.65
C ARG A 244 -14.38 6.74 14.33
N THR A 245 -13.41 5.85 14.12
CA THR A 245 -12.53 5.91 12.94
C THR A 245 -13.23 5.53 11.64
N GLY A 246 -14.31 4.75 11.73
CA GLY A 246 -14.92 4.10 10.58
C GLY A 246 -14.04 2.99 9.98
N ASP A 247 -13.00 2.53 10.68
CA ASP A 247 -12.08 1.48 10.25
C ASP A 247 -12.30 0.19 11.02
N ILE A 248 -12.34 -0.93 10.32
CA ILE A 248 -12.43 -2.25 10.94
C ILE A 248 -11.02 -2.75 11.23
N GLY A 249 -10.76 -3.11 12.48
CA GLY A 249 -9.49 -3.63 12.94
C GLY A 249 -9.60 -5.04 13.51
N GLU A 250 -8.43 -5.65 13.68
CA GLU A 250 -8.25 -6.98 14.28
C GLU A 250 -7.05 -6.96 15.23
N TRP A 251 -7.25 -7.44 16.46
CA TRP A 251 -6.17 -7.60 17.42
C TRP A 251 -5.44 -8.93 17.24
N HIS A 252 -4.11 -8.89 17.38
CA HIS A 252 -3.25 -10.05 17.43
C HIS A 252 -2.74 -10.32 18.85
N GLU A 253 -2.38 -11.58 19.12
CA GLU A 253 -1.91 -12.04 20.44
C GLU A 253 -0.69 -11.29 20.97
N ASP A 254 0.13 -10.71 20.09
CA ASP A 254 1.32 -9.92 20.46
C ASP A 254 1.02 -8.42 20.69
N GLY A 255 -0.26 -8.03 20.75
CA GLY A 255 -0.68 -6.65 21.00
C GLY A 255 -0.51 -5.71 19.80
N THR A 256 -0.33 -6.26 18.59
CA THR A 256 -0.36 -5.49 17.34
C THR A 256 -1.76 -5.48 16.73
N LEU A 257 -2.07 -4.40 16.02
CA LEU A 257 -3.32 -4.20 15.31
C LEU A 257 -3.13 -4.46 13.81
N SER A 258 -4.15 -5.01 13.17
CA SER A 258 -4.34 -5.00 11.72
C SER A 258 -5.56 -4.15 11.35
N ILE A 259 -5.53 -3.52 10.18
CA ILE A 259 -6.68 -2.84 9.60
C ILE A 259 -7.20 -3.69 8.44
N ILE A 260 -8.49 -4.05 8.49
CA ILE A 260 -9.16 -4.90 7.51
C ILE A 260 -9.66 -4.05 6.33
N ASP A 261 -10.52 -3.06 6.60
CA ASP A 261 -11.03 -2.09 5.61
C ASP A 261 -11.76 -0.93 6.32
N ARG A 262 -12.19 0.09 5.56
CA ARG A 262 -13.21 1.04 5.97
C ARG A 262 -14.55 0.34 6.10
N LYS A 263 -15.29 0.60 7.17
CA LYS A 263 -16.68 0.14 7.37
C LYS A 263 -17.58 0.44 6.16
N LYS A 264 -17.43 1.63 5.55
CA LYS A 264 -18.20 2.06 4.37
C LYS A 264 -17.81 1.36 3.05
N ASN A 265 -16.64 0.71 3.01
CA ASN A 265 -16.17 -0.02 1.84
C ASN A 265 -16.45 -1.52 1.93
N LEU A 266 -17.05 -2.00 3.01
CA LEU A 266 -17.49 -3.38 3.11
C LEU A 266 -18.73 -3.57 2.26
N VAL A 267 -18.67 -4.52 1.33
CA VAL A 267 -19.80 -4.87 0.48
C VAL A 267 -20.26 -6.28 0.80
N LYS A 268 -21.55 -6.43 1.14
CA LYS A 268 -22.20 -7.73 1.28
C LYS A 268 -22.59 -8.25 -0.11
N LEU A 269 -22.02 -9.36 -0.53
CA LEU A 269 -22.37 -10.02 -1.78
C LEU A 269 -23.72 -10.75 -1.66
N SER A 270 -24.27 -11.20 -2.79
CA SER A 270 -25.61 -11.81 -2.83
C SER A 270 -25.75 -13.10 -2.00
N HIS A 271 -24.66 -13.82 -1.78
CA HIS A 271 -24.59 -15.00 -0.91
C HIS A 271 -24.29 -14.67 0.56
N GLY A 272 -24.29 -13.38 0.91
CA GLY A 272 -24.20 -12.90 2.28
C GLY A 272 -22.79 -12.71 2.85
N GLU A 273 -21.73 -13.09 2.14
CA GLU A 273 -20.36 -12.81 2.58
C GLU A 273 -20.00 -11.33 2.35
N TYR A 274 -19.23 -10.78 3.28
CA TYR A 274 -18.66 -9.44 3.16
C TYR A 274 -17.28 -9.49 2.54
N ILE A 275 -17.04 -8.61 1.57
CA ILE A 275 -15.72 -8.39 1.00
C ILE A 275 -15.21 -6.97 1.29
N ALA A 276 -13.90 -6.89 1.51
CA ALA A 276 -13.16 -5.67 1.79
C ALA A 276 -12.53 -5.14 0.49
N LEU A 277 -13.12 -4.10 -0.11
CA LEU A 277 -12.67 -3.57 -1.41
C LEU A 277 -11.21 -3.10 -1.38
N GLU A 278 -10.77 -2.36 -0.35
CA GLU A 278 -9.39 -1.83 -0.30
C GLU A 278 -8.37 -2.96 -0.09
N LYS A 279 -8.75 -4.01 0.64
CA LYS A 279 -7.94 -5.24 0.74
C LYS A 279 -7.74 -5.85 -0.64
N LEU A 280 -8.81 -6.04 -1.42
CA LEU A 280 -8.72 -6.60 -2.76
C LEU A 280 -7.88 -5.71 -3.68
N GLU A 281 -8.08 -4.40 -3.66
CA GLU A 281 -7.28 -3.44 -4.44
C GLU A 281 -5.80 -3.55 -4.12
N SER A 282 -5.43 -3.62 -2.85
CA SER A 282 -4.03 -3.76 -2.44
C SER A 282 -3.40 -5.03 -3.02
N VAL A 283 -4.13 -6.14 -3.03
CA VAL A 283 -3.65 -7.43 -3.56
C VAL A 283 -3.54 -7.38 -5.08
N TYR A 284 -4.58 -6.96 -5.80
CA TYR A 284 -4.59 -6.98 -7.25
C TYR A 284 -3.65 -5.93 -7.87
N LYS A 285 -3.34 -4.84 -7.15
CA LYS A 285 -2.39 -3.81 -7.59
C LYS A 285 -0.94 -4.31 -7.68
N SER A 286 -0.59 -5.45 -7.07
CA SER A 286 0.74 -6.05 -7.21
C SER A 286 0.96 -6.75 -8.55
N THR A 287 -0.09 -6.88 -9.38
CA THR A 287 0.03 -7.45 -10.73
C THR A 287 0.88 -6.55 -11.64
N ALA A 288 1.62 -7.16 -12.57
CA ALA A 288 2.52 -6.42 -13.46
C ALA A 288 1.78 -5.46 -14.41
N TYR A 289 0.52 -5.75 -14.72
CA TYR A 289 -0.26 -5.03 -15.73
C TYR A 289 -1.07 -3.85 -15.17
N CYS A 290 -1.10 -3.66 -13.84
CA CYS A 290 -1.97 -2.69 -13.18
C CYS A 290 -1.16 -1.50 -12.66
N ASN A 291 -1.36 -0.29 -13.18
CA ASN A 291 -0.85 0.94 -12.58
C ASN A 291 -1.73 1.40 -11.41
N ASN A 292 -3.04 1.34 -11.59
CA ASN A 292 -4.03 1.61 -10.55
C ASN A 292 -5.25 0.70 -10.74
N ILE A 293 -6.06 0.56 -9.70
CA ILE A 293 -7.23 -0.33 -9.72
C ILE A 293 -8.33 0.21 -8.82
N CYS A 294 -9.58 0.05 -9.23
CA CYS A 294 -10.75 0.24 -8.40
C CYS A 294 -11.60 -1.03 -8.47
N ILE A 295 -11.85 -1.64 -7.31
CA ILE A 295 -12.72 -2.81 -7.20
C ILE A 295 -14.16 -2.32 -7.09
N TYR A 296 -15.03 -2.89 -7.92
CA TYR A 296 -16.47 -2.69 -7.85
C TYR A 296 -17.14 -3.99 -7.42
N ALA A 297 -18.06 -3.88 -6.46
CA ALA A 297 -18.89 -4.98 -6.02
C ALA A 297 -20.30 -4.47 -5.81
N ASP A 298 -21.26 -5.32 -6.17
CA ASP A 298 -22.69 -5.05 -6.05
C ASP A 298 -23.32 -6.12 -5.16
N ALA A 299 -24.26 -5.71 -4.32
CA ALA A 299 -24.90 -6.62 -3.37
C ALA A 299 -25.77 -7.70 -4.05
N MET A 300 -26.16 -7.48 -5.31
CA MET A 300 -26.89 -8.46 -6.12
C MET A 300 -25.95 -9.45 -6.82
N GLN A 301 -24.64 -9.20 -6.81
CA GLN A 301 -23.66 -10.03 -7.48
C GLN A 301 -22.93 -10.94 -6.49
N SER A 302 -22.48 -12.10 -6.99
CA SER A 302 -21.78 -13.10 -6.18
C SER A 302 -20.27 -12.90 -6.15
N LYS A 303 -19.73 -12.02 -7.00
CA LYS A 303 -18.30 -11.75 -7.14
C LYS A 303 -18.05 -10.29 -7.56
N PRO A 304 -16.90 -9.72 -7.19
CA PRO A 304 -16.49 -8.39 -7.63
C PRO A 304 -15.94 -8.38 -9.06
N ILE A 305 -15.86 -7.19 -9.64
CA ILE A 305 -15.11 -6.88 -10.86
C ILE A 305 -14.09 -5.77 -10.58
N ALA A 306 -13.19 -5.51 -11.52
CA ALA A 306 -12.19 -4.45 -11.38
C ALA A 306 -12.11 -3.53 -12.60
N ILE A 307 -11.92 -2.24 -12.34
CA ILE A 307 -11.44 -1.29 -13.33
C ILE A 307 -9.94 -1.12 -13.11
N ILE A 308 -9.13 -1.47 -14.09
CA ILE A 308 -7.67 -1.48 -14.00
C ILE A 308 -7.10 -0.44 -14.96
N VAL A 309 -6.44 0.59 -14.43
CA VAL A 309 -5.57 1.46 -15.23
C VAL A 309 -4.36 0.63 -15.64
N ALA A 310 -4.25 0.34 -16.92
CA ALA A 310 -3.30 -0.59 -17.47
C ALA A 310 -1.90 0.01 -17.61
N SER A 311 -0.88 -0.82 -17.45
CA SER A 311 0.52 -0.43 -17.71
C SER A 311 0.82 -0.60 -19.20
N GLU A 312 0.86 0.52 -19.95
CA GLU A 312 1.11 0.51 -21.40
C GLU A 312 2.32 -0.35 -21.79
N PRO A 313 3.53 -0.18 -21.21
CA PRO A 313 4.69 -0.98 -21.62
C PRO A 313 4.47 -2.49 -21.45
N ARG A 314 3.73 -2.88 -20.39
CA ARG A 314 3.47 -4.29 -20.07
C ARG A 314 2.36 -4.90 -20.92
N ILE A 315 1.34 -4.11 -21.27
CA ILE A 315 0.31 -4.54 -22.22
C ILE A 315 0.91 -4.71 -23.62
N MET A 316 1.77 -3.78 -24.05
CA MET A 316 2.48 -3.88 -25.34
C MET A 316 3.40 -5.11 -25.39
N GLU A 317 4.14 -5.39 -24.31
CA GLU A 317 4.97 -6.59 -24.17
C GLU A 317 4.13 -7.89 -24.22
N LEU A 318 2.99 -7.90 -23.52
CA LEU A 318 2.06 -9.02 -23.51
C LEU A 318 1.46 -9.27 -24.90
N ALA A 319 1.04 -8.22 -25.60
CA ALA A 319 0.50 -8.32 -26.96
C ALA A 319 1.50 -8.95 -27.91
N LYS A 320 2.76 -8.49 -27.88
CA LYS A 320 3.85 -9.08 -28.67
C LYS A 320 4.06 -10.56 -28.34
N SER A 321 4.04 -10.94 -27.05
CA SER A 321 4.18 -12.33 -26.64
C SER A 321 3.04 -13.25 -27.10
N LYS A 322 1.87 -12.65 -27.40
CA LYS A 322 0.68 -13.34 -27.91
C LYS A 322 0.56 -13.26 -29.44
N GLY A 323 1.51 -12.63 -30.13
CA GLY A 323 1.47 -12.45 -31.58
C GLY A 323 0.41 -11.43 -32.05
N ILE A 324 0.00 -10.50 -31.18
CA ILE A 324 -0.89 -9.39 -31.53
C ILE A 324 -0.01 -8.19 -31.85
N GLU A 325 0.00 -7.77 -33.11
CA GLU A 325 0.83 -6.67 -33.62
C GLU A 325 -0.03 -5.60 -34.31
N GLY A 326 0.48 -4.35 -34.34
CA GLY A 326 -0.13 -3.25 -35.09
C GLY A 326 -1.33 -2.56 -34.43
N HIS A 327 -1.72 -2.97 -33.23
CA HIS A 327 -2.77 -2.31 -32.45
C HIS A 327 -2.16 -1.22 -31.57
N ASP A 328 -2.86 -0.10 -31.44
CA ASP A 328 -2.52 0.91 -30.44
C ASP A 328 -2.91 0.44 -29.02
N PHE A 329 -2.42 1.15 -28.01
CA PHE A 329 -2.62 0.78 -26.61
C PHE A 329 -4.11 0.73 -26.22
N GLU A 330 -4.92 1.67 -26.70
CA GLU A 330 -6.35 1.71 -26.43
C GLU A 330 -7.05 0.45 -27.00
N ALA A 331 -6.74 0.07 -28.24
CA ALA A 331 -7.29 -1.13 -28.86
C ALA A 331 -6.87 -2.40 -28.11
N LEU A 332 -5.62 -2.47 -27.62
CA LEU A 332 -5.15 -3.60 -26.83
C LEU A 332 -5.88 -3.74 -25.48
N CYS A 333 -6.23 -2.63 -24.83
CA CYS A 333 -7.05 -2.65 -23.61
C CYS A 333 -8.45 -3.24 -23.84
N LYS A 334 -8.96 -3.20 -25.07
CA LYS A 334 -10.26 -3.77 -25.47
C LYS A 334 -10.15 -5.19 -26.06
N ASP A 335 -8.93 -5.68 -26.30
CA ASP A 335 -8.71 -6.99 -26.90
C ASP A 335 -9.03 -8.13 -25.92
N LYS A 336 -9.86 -9.08 -26.34
CA LYS A 336 -10.34 -10.18 -25.49
C LYS A 336 -9.22 -11.11 -25.01
N VAL A 337 -8.18 -11.32 -25.82
CA VAL A 337 -7.04 -12.17 -25.47
C VAL A 337 -6.20 -11.48 -24.41
N ILE A 338 -5.96 -10.17 -24.55
CA ILE A 338 -5.26 -9.35 -23.56
C ILE A 338 -6.03 -9.29 -22.25
N VAL A 339 -7.31 -8.90 -22.28
CA VAL A 339 -8.17 -8.81 -21.09
C VAL A 339 -8.20 -10.14 -20.34
N LYS A 340 -8.36 -11.27 -21.06
CA LYS A 340 -8.34 -12.60 -20.44
C LYS A 340 -7.00 -12.91 -19.77
N ALA A 341 -5.88 -12.63 -20.44
CA ALA A 341 -4.55 -12.87 -19.88
C ALA A 341 -4.26 -12.01 -18.64
N VAL A 342 -4.72 -10.76 -18.62
CA VAL A 342 -4.59 -9.88 -17.45
C VAL A 342 -5.48 -10.37 -16.30
N LEU A 343 -6.72 -10.80 -16.58
CA LEU A 343 -7.60 -11.40 -15.58
C LEU A 343 -6.98 -12.67 -14.99
N GLU A 344 -6.42 -13.56 -15.81
CA GLU A 344 -5.72 -14.76 -15.34
C GLU A 344 -4.54 -14.42 -14.42
N SER A 345 -3.78 -13.36 -14.74
CA SER A 345 -2.70 -12.86 -13.88
C SER A 345 -3.21 -12.30 -12.55
N CYS A 346 -4.34 -11.59 -12.55
CA CYS A 346 -5.01 -11.13 -11.33
C CYS A 346 -5.44 -12.30 -10.47
N LEU A 347 -6.10 -13.31 -11.04
CA LEU A 347 -6.55 -14.50 -10.33
C LEU A 347 -5.39 -15.32 -9.77
N ALA A 348 -4.27 -15.42 -10.49
CA ALA A 348 -3.06 -16.07 -9.99
C ALA A 348 -2.48 -15.31 -8.77
N THR A 349 -2.50 -13.98 -8.80
CA THR A 349 -2.05 -13.13 -7.70
C THR A 349 -2.95 -13.28 -6.48
N ALA A 350 -4.27 -13.27 -6.66
CA ALA A 350 -5.25 -13.50 -5.60
C ALA A 350 -5.08 -14.87 -4.92
N LYS A 351 -4.86 -15.94 -5.72
CA LYS A 351 -4.60 -17.28 -5.18
C LYS A 351 -3.34 -17.32 -4.32
N ARG A 352 -2.24 -16.71 -4.78
CA ARG A 352 -0.98 -16.63 -4.01
C ARG A 352 -1.16 -15.83 -2.72
N ALA A 353 -2.01 -14.82 -2.72
CA ALA A 353 -2.35 -14.03 -1.55
C ALA A 353 -3.38 -14.70 -0.61
N GLY A 354 -3.92 -15.88 -0.97
CA GLY A 354 -4.88 -16.60 -0.15
C GLY A 354 -6.29 -15.98 -0.12
N LEU A 355 -6.68 -15.23 -1.15
CA LEU A 355 -8.04 -14.70 -1.25
C LEU A 355 -9.07 -15.82 -1.40
N LYS A 356 -10.22 -15.65 -0.73
CA LYS A 356 -11.34 -16.59 -0.72
C LYS A 356 -12.06 -16.62 -2.08
N PRO A 357 -12.83 -17.68 -2.40
CA PRO A 357 -13.55 -17.76 -3.67
C PRO A 357 -14.48 -16.58 -3.99
N ALA A 358 -15.11 -15.97 -2.97
CA ALA A 358 -15.97 -14.79 -3.11
C ALA A 358 -15.19 -13.49 -3.36
N GLU A 359 -13.92 -13.45 -2.96
CA GLU A 359 -13.02 -12.31 -3.17
C GLU A 359 -12.41 -12.32 -4.59
N MET A 360 -12.63 -13.38 -5.38
CA MET A 360 -12.05 -13.55 -6.70
C MET A 360 -12.81 -12.75 -7.77
N LEU A 361 -12.08 -11.98 -8.57
CA LEU A 361 -12.64 -11.23 -9.70
C LEU A 361 -13.40 -12.11 -10.68
N GLN A 362 -14.61 -11.68 -11.05
CA GLN A 362 -15.39 -12.27 -12.13
C GLN A 362 -14.98 -11.73 -13.51
N GLY A 363 -14.54 -10.48 -13.56
CA GLY A 363 -14.18 -9.78 -14.78
C GLY A 363 -13.37 -8.52 -14.50
N ILE A 364 -12.77 -7.97 -15.56
CA ILE A 364 -12.04 -6.71 -15.50
C ILE A 364 -12.37 -5.83 -16.71
N TYR A 365 -12.26 -4.52 -16.51
CA TYR A 365 -12.15 -3.52 -17.56
C TYR A 365 -10.74 -2.93 -17.53
N LEU A 366 -10.05 -2.88 -18.68
CA LEU A 366 -8.75 -2.23 -18.79
C LEU A 366 -8.94 -0.80 -19.29
N GLU A 367 -8.53 0.16 -18.48
CA GLU A 367 -8.45 1.57 -18.82
C GLU A 367 -7.05 1.90 -19.34
N HIS A 368 -6.98 2.58 -20.47
CA HIS A 368 -5.76 3.08 -21.09
C HIS A 368 -5.35 4.46 -20.56
N GLU A 369 -6.30 5.28 -20.09
CA GLU A 369 -6.01 6.60 -19.52
C GLU A 369 -5.59 6.53 -18.04
N GLU A 370 -4.55 7.30 -17.67
CA GLU A 370 -4.15 7.40 -16.28
C GLU A 370 -5.13 8.23 -15.45
N TRP A 371 -5.51 7.68 -14.29
CA TRP A 371 -6.24 8.48 -13.29
C TRP A 371 -5.34 9.52 -12.65
N THR A 372 -5.83 10.76 -12.60
CA THR A 372 -5.09 11.88 -12.02
C THR A 372 -5.92 12.61 -10.97
N ALA A 373 -5.24 13.36 -10.10
CA ALA A 373 -5.91 14.24 -9.13
C ALA A 373 -6.63 15.41 -9.84
N VAL A 374 -6.07 15.90 -10.96
CA VAL A 374 -6.66 16.99 -11.77
C VAL A 374 -7.92 16.50 -12.49
N GLY A 375 -7.90 15.27 -13.03
CA GLY A 375 -9.07 14.62 -13.61
C GLY A 375 -10.15 14.24 -12.58
N GLY A 376 -9.92 14.50 -11.29
CA GLY A 376 -10.92 14.33 -10.25
C GLY A 376 -11.16 12.87 -9.81
N LEU A 377 -10.40 11.90 -10.33
CA LEU A 377 -10.54 10.48 -9.98
C LEU A 377 -9.63 10.05 -8.82
N LEU A 378 -8.59 10.84 -8.52
CA LEU A 378 -7.73 10.66 -7.35
C LEU A 378 -7.79 11.87 -6.41
N THR A 379 -7.43 11.66 -5.15
CA THR A 379 -7.12 12.75 -4.21
C THR A 379 -5.72 13.31 -4.47
N ALA A 380 -5.39 14.46 -3.87
CA ALA A 380 -4.03 15.01 -3.94
C ALA A 380 -2.96 14.03 -3.41
N ALA A 381 -3.34 13.18 -2.44
CA ALA A 381 -2.50 12.12 -1.88
C ALA A 381 -2.57 10.79 -2.67
N GLN A 382 -3.05 10.82 -3.92
CA GLN A 382 -3.14 9.66 -4.82
C GLN A 382 -4.04 8.52 -4.32
N LYS A 383 -5.03 8.83 -3.47
CA LYS A 383 -6.07 7.87 -3.05
C LYS A 383 -7.23 7.85 -4.04
N LEU A 384 -7.91 6.73 -4.19
CA LEU A 384 -9.06 6.58 -5.08
C LEU A 384 -10.25 7.42 -4.59
N LYS A 385 -10.91 8.10 -5.53
CA LYS A 385 -12.24 8.67 -5.33
C LYS A 385 -13.29 7.70 -5.89
N ARG A 386 -13.56 6.64 -5.12
CA ARG A 386 -14.37 5.47 -5.55
C ARG A 386 -15.72 5.85 -6.14
N LYS A 387 -16.43 6.80 -5.52
CA LYS A 387 -17.77 7.20 -5.98
C LYS A 387 -17.71 7.83 -7.37
N GLU A 388 -16.73 8.70 -7.58
CA GLU A 388 -16.46 9.39 -8.85
C GLU A 388 -16.02 8.40 -9.93
N ILE A 389 -15.15 7.44 -9.58
CA ILE A 389 -14.75 6.35 -10.49
C ILE A 389 -15.97 5.51 -10.87
N ASN A 390 -16.78 5.05 -9.91
CA ASN A 390 -17.98 4.25 -10.22
C ASN A 390 -18.97 4.99 -11.12
N VAL A 391 -19.08 6.32 -11.00
CA VAL A 391 -19.90 7.15 -11.89
C VAL A 391 -19.29 7.24 -13.29
N ALA A 392 -17.99 7.49 -13.40
CA ALA A 392 -17.29 7.60 -14.68
C ALA A 392 -17.33 6.29 -15.48
N TYR A 393 -17.31 5.14 -14.80
CA TYR A 393 -17.29 3.81 -15.40
C TYR A 393 -18.63 3.06 -15.29
N ALA A 394 -19.74 3.78 -15.10
CA ALA A 394 -21.04 3.18 -14.83
C ALA A 394 -21.56 2.26 -15.95
N GLU A 395 -21.08 2.41 -17.19
CA GLU A 395 -21.44 1.54 -18.31
C GLU A 395 -20.59 0.25 -18.33
N GLN A 396 -19.32 0.35 -17.95
CA GLN A 396 -18.36 -0.74 -17.98
C GLN A 396 -18.53 -1.71 -16.80
N ILE A 397 -19.13 -1.24 -15.70
CA ILE A 397 -19.35 -2.03 -14.48
C ILE A 397 -20.70 -2.78 -14.43
N LYS A 398 -21.52 -2.68 -15.48
CA LYS A 398 -22.85 -3.31 -15.56
C LYS A 398 -22.83 -4.75 -16.06
#